data_AF-A0A2T7KH26-F1
#
_entry.id   AF-A0A2T7KH26-F1
#
_cell.length_a   1.000
_cell.length_b   1.000
_cell.length_c   1.000
_cell.angle_alpha   90.00
_cell.angle_beta   90.00
_cell.angle_gamma   90.00
#
_symmetry.space_group_name_H-M   'P 1'
#
loop_
_entity.id
_entity.type
_entity.pdbx_description
1 polymer ?
#
loop_
_entity_poly.entity_id
_entity_poly.type
_entity_poly.pdbx_seq_one_letter_code
_entity_poly.pdbx_strand_id
1 'polypeptide(L)'
;MPPAIAEAFKDLTLLAERARFLADSPLWHVTETRWDSLTQTAQVHYRELTGDHPVVPTKTVLSSRNDLEPGSLYLRGAAHEMHLLRPFLTGQICRVCRAWSTFHADLVPKGSVQLKSLEHGHVLPQPPDTASALSAVGLL
;
A
#
# COMPACT_ATOMS: atom_id res chain seq x y z
N MET A 1 33.86 -22.07 -12.90
CA MET A 1 32.47 -21.73 -13.31
C MET A 1 32.55 -21.03 -14.66
N PRO A 2 31.68 -21.34 -15.64
CA PRO A 2 31.66 -20.66 -16.92
C PRO A 2 31.52 -19.13 -16.75
N PRO A 3 32.20 -18.30 -17.56
CA PRO A 3 32.15 -16.83 -17.42
C PRO A 3 30.75 -16.25 -17.40
N ALA A 4 29.86 -16.73 -18.27
CA ALA A 4 28.46 -16.29 -18.34
C ALA A 4 27.68 -16.55 -17.05
N ILE A 5 27.97 -17.65 -16.33
CA ILE A 5 27.33 -17.94 -15.05
C ILE A 5 27.85 -17.00 -13.96
N ALA A 6 29.14 -16.63 -14.01
CA ALA A 6 29.73 -15.70 -13.05
C ALA A 6 29.19 -14.28 -13.22
N GLU A 7 29.01 -13.85 -14.47
CA GLU A 7 28.43 -12.55 -14.80
C GLU A 7 26.95 -12.48 -14.38
N ALA A 8 26.14 -13.48 -14.77
CA ALA A 8 24.74 -13.56 -14.36
C ALA A 8 24.56 -13.60 -12.82
N PHE A 9 25.43 -14.32 -12.11
CA PHE A 9 25.39 -14.36 -10.65
C PHE A 9 25.73 -13.00 -10.01
N LYS A 10 26.73 -12.30 -10.57
CA LYS A 10 27.11 -10.96 -10.12
C LYS A 10 25.97 -9.95 -10.33
N ASP A 11 25.33 -9.99 -11.49
CA ASP A 11 24.20 -9.12 -11.81
C ASP A 11 23.00 -9.38 -10.90
N LEU A 12 22.68 -10.67 -10.66
CA LEU A 12 21.61 -11.05 -9.73
C LEU A 12 21.91 -10.59 -8.30
N THR A 13 23.15 -10.74 -7.85
CA THR A 13 23.57 -10.31 -6.51
C THR A 13 23.44 -8.80 -6.38
N LEU A 14 23.93 -8.04 -7.37
CA LEU A 14 23.78 -6.60 -7.39
C LEU A 14 22.30 -6.18 -7.35
N LEU A 15 21.45 -6.81 -8.16
CA LEU A 15 20.02 -6.54 -8.16
C LEU A 15 19.40 -6.81 -6.79
N ALA A 16 19.67 -7.98 -6.20
CA ALA A 16 19.11 -8.39 -4.92
C ALA A 16 19.57 -7.45 -3.78
N GLU A 17 20.85 -7.08 -3.74
CA GLU A 17 21.38 -6.14 -2.76
C GLU A 17 20.73 -4.76 -2.89
N ARG A 18 20.56 -4.27 -4.13
CA ARG A 18 19.94 -2.96 -4.39
C ARG A 18 18.44 -2.96 -4.17
N ALA A 19 17.76 -4.09 -4.33
CA ALA A 19 16.33 -4.24 -4.09
C ALA A 19 15.99 -4.54 -2.62
N ARG A 20 16.98 -4.81 -1.76
CA ARG A 20 16.74 -5.23 -0.38
C ARG A 20 15.88 -4.27 0.43
N PHE A 21 16.00 -2.96 0.20
CA PHE A 21 15.17 -1.95 0.88
C PHE A 21 13.67 -2.14 0.65
N LEU A 22 13.26 -2.79 -0.45
CA LEU A 22 11.85 -3.10 -0.72
C LEU A 22 11.30 -4.11 0.30
N ALA A 23 12.14 -4.96 0.88
CA ALA A 23 11.75 -5.86 1.96
C ALA A 23 11.61 -5.13 3.31
N ASP A 24 12.33 -4.01 3.47
CA ASP A 24 12.36 -3.24 4.71
C ASP A 24 11.18 -2.27 4.83
N SER A 25 10.37 -2.12 3.77
CA SER A 25 9.23 -1.21 3.75
C SER A 25 7.95 -1.91 3.27
N PRO A 26 7.40 -2.85 4.05
CA PRO A 26 6.21 -3.57 3.64
C PRO A 26 5.00 -2.64 3.61
N LEU A 27 4.12 -2.91 2.64
CA LEU A 27 2.84 -2.24 2.50
C LEU A 27 1.80 -2.93 3.37
N TRP A 28 1.19 -2.22 4.31
CA TRP A 28 0.17 -2.72 5.20
C TRP A 28 -1.20 -2.18 4.80
N HIS A 29 -2.17 -3.06 4.64
CA HIS A 29 -3.58 -2.70 4.55
C HIS A 29 -4.24 -2.94 5.90
N VAL A 30 -4.59 -1.85 6.60
CA VAL A 30 -5.29 -1.94 7.88
C VAL A 30 -6.74 -2.32 7.61
N THR A 31 -7.19 -3.47 8.11
CA THR A 31 -8.54 -3.96 7.88
C THR A 31 -9.51 -3.57 8.98
N GLU A 32 -9.02 -3.45 10.21
CA GLU A 32 -9.82 -3.10 11.38
C GLU A 32 -8.92 -2.48 12.46
N THR A 33 -9.46 -1.56 13.24
CA THR A 33 -8.77 -0.96 14.38
C THR A 33 -9.76 -0.79 15.53
N ARG A 34 -9.38 -1.27 16.71
CA ARG A 34 -10.17 -1.17 17.93
C ARG A 34 -9.34 -0.47 19.01
N TRP A 35 -9.79 0.72 19.42
CA TRP A 35 -9.15 1.50 20.48
C TRP A 35 -9.70 1.13 21.86
N ASP A 36 -8.79 0.93 22.81
CA ASP A 36 -9.08 0.87 24.23
C ASP A 36 -8.59 2.15 24.91
N SER A 37 -9.52 2.99 25.34
CA SER A 37 -9.22 4.28 25.99
C SER A 37 -8.64 4.15 27.39
N LEU A 38 -8.84 3.01 28.07
CA LEU A 38 -8.31 2.79 29.43
C LEU A 38 -6.83 2.43 29.37
N THR A 39 -6.45 1.52 28.46
CA THR A 39 -5.06 1.10 28.29
C THR A 39 -4.28 2.01 27.34
N GLN A 40 -4.96 2.92 26.64
CA GLN A 40 -4.40 3.75 25.57
C GLN A 40 -3.69 2.93 24.49
N THR A 41 -4.31 1.80 24.12
CA THR A 41 -3.80 0.92 23.06
C THR A 41 -4.85 0.63 22.00
N ALA A 42 -4.40 0.53 20.76
CA ALA A 42 -5.18 0.05 19.64
C ALA A 42 -4.81 -1.41 19.34
N GLN A 43 -5.81 -2.27 19.24
CA GLN A 43 -5.67 -3.53 18.54
C GLN A 43 -5.90 -3.29 17.04
N VAL A 44 -4.88 -3.56 16.24
CA VAL A 44 -4.89 -3.30 14.80
C VAL A 44 -4.82 -4.62 14.05
N HIS A 45 -5.81 -4.87 13.20
CA HIS A 45 -5.81 -5.98 12.26
C HIS A 45 -5.37 -5.47 10.89
N TYR A 46 -4.42 -6.16 10.27
CA TYR A 46 -3.85 -5.73 9.00
C TYR A 46 -3.45 -6.91 8.11
N ARG A 47 -3.30 -6.63 6.81
CA ARG A 47 -2.72 -7.54 5.82
C ARG A 47 -1.41 -6.95 5.33
N GLU A 48 -0.35 -7.74 5.38
CA GLU A 48 0.96 -7.35 4.86
C GLU A 48 1.07 -7.76 3.40
N LEU A 49 1.04 -6.76 2.51
CA LEU A 49 0.94 -6.93 1.06
C LEU A 49 2.34 -7.11 0.46
N THR A 50 2.95 -8.24 0.76
CA THR A 50 4.27 -8.62 0.26
C THR A 50 4.20 -9.87 -0.62
N GLY A 51 4.83 -9.82 -1.79
CA GLY A 51 4.84 -10.93 -2.75
C GLY A 51 3.57 -11.02 -3.59
N ASP A 52 3.38 -12.16 -4.26
CA ASP A 52 2.29 -12.45 -5.21
C ASP A 52 1.22 -13.40 -4.64
N HIS A 53 1.13 -13.50 -3.31
CA HIS A 53 0.21 -14.43 -2.66
C HIS A 53 -1.25 -14.05 -2.91
N PRO A 54 -2.08 -14.96 -3.48
CA PRO A 54 -3.49 -14.67 -3.77
C PRO A 54 -4.35 -14.53 -2.49
N VAL A 55 -3.87 -15.07 -1.37
CA VAL A 55 -4.51 -14.99 -0.06
C VAL A 55 -3.50 -14.46 0.94
N VAL A 56 -3.68 -13.22 1.37
CA VAL A 56 -2.83 -12.57 2.38
C VAL A 56 -3.47 -12.75 3.76
N PRO A 57 -2.80 -13.44 4.71
CA PRO A 57 -3.36 -13.64 6.04
C PRO A 57 -3.50 -12.32 6.80
N THR A 58 -4.57 -12.22 7.59
CA THR A 58 -4.73 -11.11 8.54
C THR A 58 -3.84 -11.35 9.75
N LYS A 59 -3.00 -10.37 10.07
CA LYS A 59 -2.15 -10.31 11.26
C LYS A 59 -2.74 -9.30 12.25
N THR A 60 -2.29 -9.38 13.50
CA THR A 60 -2.72 -8.48 14.59
C THR A 60 -1.50 -7.87 15.27
N VAL A 61 -1.57 -6.58 15.61
CA VAL A 61 -0.54 -5.90 16.40
C VAL A 61 -1.19 -4.93 17.39
N LEU A 62 -0.51 -4.66 18.50
CA LEU A 62 -0.86 -3.57 19.41
C LEU A 62 -0.12 -2.30 19.00
N SER A 63 -0.83 -1.18 19.00
CA SER A 63 -0.28 0.14 18.66
C SER A 63 -0.66 1.16 19.72
N SER A 64 0.21 2.12 19.99
CA SER A 64 -0.11 3.28 20.83
C SER A 64 -0.86 4.39 20.05
N ARG A 65 -0.97 4.23 18.72
CA ARG A 65 -1.67 5.17 17.84
C ARG A 65 -3.17 4.87 17.79
N ASN A 66 -3.99 5.91 17.91
CA ASN A 66 -5.44 5.85 17.79
C ASN A 66 -6.00 6.42 16.47
N ASP A 67 -5.11 6.80 15.55
CA ASP A 67 -5.42 7.46 14.28
C ASP A 67 -5.29 6.54 13.06
N LEU A 68 -5.09 5.22 13.28
CA LEU A 68 -4.98 4.25 12.20
C LEU A 68 -6.35 3.99 11.57
N GLU A 69 -6.53 4.47 10.35
CA GLU A 69 -7.74 4.34 9.54
C GLU A 69 -7.93 2.91 8.96
N PRO A 70 -9.05 2.23 9.27
CA PRO A 70 -9.45 1.01 8.56
C PRO A 70 -9.70 1.26 7.06
N GLY A 71 -9.32 0.30 6.22
CA GLY A 71 -9.39 0.38 4.76
C GLY A 71 -8.21 1.13 4.12
N SER A 72 -7.37 1.81 4.91
CA SER A 72 -6.25 2.59 4.38
C SER A 72 -4.97 1.77 4.26
N LEU A 73 -4.11 2.22 3.34
CA LEU A 73 -2.77 1.68 3.13
C LEU A 73 -1.73 2.48 3.90
N TYR A 74 -0.78 1.77 4.48
CA TYR A 74 0.34 2.33 5.20
C TYR A 74 1.64 1.73 4.71
N LEU A 75 2.65 2.57 4.52
CA LEU A 75 4.03 2.11 4.39
C LEU A 75 4.63 1.99 5.79
N ARG A 76 5.12 0.80 6.15
CA ARG A 76 5.84 0.61 7.40
C ARG A 76 7.30 0.93 7.17
N GLY A 77 7.82 1.98 7.81
CA GLY A 77 9.22 2.35 7.70
C GLY A 77 10.15 1.48 8.57
N ALA A 78 11.46 1.70 8.41
CA ALA A 78 12.48 0.92 9.09
C ALA A 78 12.47 1.10 10.63
N ALA A 79 12.02 2.25 11.14
CA ALA A 79 11.82 2.47 12.58
C ALA A 79 10.41 2.05 13.06
N HIS A 80 9.72 1.24 12.26
CA HIS A 80 8.35 0.76 12.49
C HIS A 80 7.29 1.86 12.53
N GLU A 81 7.61 3.04 12.02
CA GLU A 81 6.63 4.10 11.85
C GLU A 81 5.65 3.76 10.71
N MET A 82 4.40 4.17 10.88
CA MET A 82 3.32 3.88 9.94
C MET A 82 2.95 5.14 9.18
N HIS A 83 3.29 5.18 7.89
CA HIS A 83 3.03 6.32 7.01
C HIS A 83 1.76 6.09 6.20
N LEU A 84 0.71 6.88 6.46
CA LEU A 84 -0.54 6.81 5.71
C LEU A 84 -0.32 7.22 4.26
N LEU A 85 -0.79 6.40 3.31
CA LEU A 85 -0.53 6.61 1.88
C LEU A 85 -1.66 7.31 1.11
N ARG A 86 -2.88 7.38 1.67
CA ARG A 86 -3.95 8.14 1.03
C ARG A 86 -3.61 9.65 1.09
N PRO A 87 -4.00 10.45 0.08
CA PRO A 87 -4.76 10.05 -1.10
C PRO A 87 -3.91 9.52 -2.27
N PHE A 88 -2.58 9.48 -2.14
CA PHE A 88 -1.67 9.16 -3.25
C PHE A 88 -1.76 7.69 -3.71
N LEU A 89 -1.90 6.76 -2.76
CA LEU A 89 -2.12 5.34 -3.02
C LEU A 89 -3.25 4.80 -2.16
N THR A 90 -4.20 4.11 -2.77
CA THR A 90 -5.37 3.52 -2.10
C THR A 90 -5.55 2.06 -2.50
N GLY A 91 -6.14 1.25 -1.63
CA GLY A 91 -6.42 -0.16 -1.90
C GLY A 91 -7.92 -0.41 -1.98
N GLN A 92 -8.37 -1.11 -3.01
CA GLN A 92 -9.79 -1.49 -3.15
C GLN A 92 -9.98 -2.69 -4.08
N ILE A 93 -11.17 -3.29 -4.04
CA ILE A 93 -11.58 -4.28 -5.03
C ILE A 93 -11.81 -3.58 -6.37
N CYS A 94 -11.06 -3.98 -7.39
CA CYS A 94 -11.20 -3.48 -8.75
C CYS A 94 -12.60 -3.81 -9.29
N ARG A 95 -13.33 -2.81 -9.79
CA ARG A 95 -14.67 -3.04 -10.37
C ARG A 95 -14.65 -3.76 -11.72
N VAL A 96 -13.49 -3.80 -12.37
CA VAL A 96 -13.29 -4.45 -13.68
C VAL A 96 -12.97 -5.95 -13.49
N CYS A 97 -11.86 -6.27 -12.83
CA CYS A 97 -11.41 -7.67 -12.68
C CYS A 97 -11.74 -8.33 -11.34
N ARG A 98 -12.34 -7.60 -10.39
CA ARG A 98 -12.69 -8.08 -9.04
C ARG A 98 -11.50 -8.52 -8.17
N ALA A 99 -10.28 -8.36 -8.64
CA ALA A 99 -9.09 -8.50 -7.81
C ALA A 99 -8.98 -7.32 -6.83
N TRP A 100 -8.42 -7.57 -5.65
CA TRP A 100 -7.94 -6.49 -4.79
C TRP A 100 -6.72 -5.85 -5.47
N SER A 101 -6.68 -4.52 -5.55
CA SER A 101 -5.63 -3.80 -6.28
C SER A 101 -5.33 -2.47 -5.62
N THR A 102 -4.12 -1.98 -5.83
CA THR A 102 -3.72 -0.63 -5.44
C THR A 102 -3.96 0.35 -6.58
N PHE A 103 -4.36 1.56 -6.24
CA PHE A 103 -4.75 2.61 -7.18
C PHE A 103 -4.12 3.94 -6.82
N HIS A 104 -3.65 4.66 -7.84
CA HIS A 104 -3.15 6.02 -7.75
C HIS A 104 -3.98 6.96 -8.63
N ALA A 105 -3.94 8.26 -8.34
CA ALA A 105 -4.51 9.28 -9.22
C ALA A 105 -3.67 9.41 -10.49
N ASP A 106 -4.28 9.19 -11.65
CA ASP A 106 -3.60 9.16 -12.96
C ASP A 106 -3.90 10.43 -13.77
N LEU A 107 -5.19 10.70 -14.02
CA LEU A 107 -5.64 11.81 -14.87
C LEU A 107 -6.76 12.61 -14.21
N VAL A 108 -6.88 13.90 -14.57
CA VAL A 108 -7.97 14.78 -14.10
C VAL A 108 -8.76 15.38 -15.27
N PRO A 109 -9.47 14.56 -16.07
CA PRO A 109 -10.30 15.09 -17.15
C PRO A 109 -11.52 15.84 -16.59
N LYS A 110 -11.70 17.09 -17.03
CA LYS A 110 -12.91 17.91 -16.75
C LYS A 110 -13.22 18.04 -15.25
N GLY A 111 -12.19 18.07 -14.39
CA GLY A 111 -12.35 18.21 -12.94
C GLY A 111 -12.73 16.92 -12.19
N SER A 112 -12.68 15.75 -12.86
CA SER A 112 -12.89 14.45 -12.22
C SER A 112 -11.62 13.64 -12.24
N VAL A 113 -11.20 13.06 -11.11
CA VAL A 113 -9.97 12.25 -11.05
C VAL A 113 -10.24 10.82 -11.51
N GLN A 114 -9.37 10.30 -12.35
CA GLN A 114 -9.34 8.89 -12.72
C GLN A 114 -8.27 8.17 -11.91
N LEU A 115 -8.64 7.01 -11.37
CA LEU A 115 -7.74 6.16 -10.61
C LEU A 115 -7.25 5.02 -11.50
N LYS A 116 -5.95 4.76 -11.50
CA LYS A 116 -5.35 3.66 -12.27
C LYS A 116 -4.72 2.62 -11.36
N SER A 117 -5.02 1.35 -11.63
CA SER A 117 -4.42 0.22 -10.91
C SER A 117 -2.94 0.08 -11.27
N LEU A 118 -2.09 -0.15 -10.26
CA LEU A 118 -0.67 -0.44 -10.48
C LEU A 118 -0.43 -1.85 -11.02
N GLU A 119 -1.26 -2.81 -10.64
CA GLU A 119 -1.09 -4.22 -10.98
C GLU A 119 -1.61 -4.56 -12.38
N HIS A 120 -2.77 -4.00 -12.74
CA HIS A 120 -3.49 -4.41 -13.96
C HIS A 120 -3.76 -3.26 -14.94
N GLY A 121 -3.42 -2.02 -14.59
CA GLY A 121 -3.65 -0.85 -15.45
C GLY A 121 -5.13 -0.48 -15.65
N HIS A 122 -6.07 -1.16 -14.98
CA HIS A 122 -7.49 -0.81 -15.03
C HIS A 122 -7.74 0.59 -14.49
N VAL A 123 -8.55 1.35 -15.22
CA VAL A 123 -8.95 2.70 -14.85
C VAL A 123 -10.34 2.68 -14.23
N LEU A 124 -10.48 3.31 -13.07
CA LEU A 124 -11.74 3.48 -12.37
C LEU A 124 -12.09 4.96 -12.29
N PRO A 125 -13.39 5.31 -12.41
CA PRO A 125 -13.84 6.66 -12.10
C PRO A 125 -13.66 6.94 -10.60
N GLN A 126 -13.54 8.23 -10.27
CA GLN A 126 -13.35 8.71 -8.93
C GLN A 126 -14.39 8.17 -7.91
N PRO A 127 -13.97 7.65 -6.76
CA PRO A 127 -14.81 7.57 -5.57
C PRO A 127 -15.22 8.97 -5.06
N PRO A 128 -16.35 9.13 -4.36
CA PRO A 128 -16.84 10.43 -3.90
C PRO A 128 -15.81 11.25 -3.11
N ASP A 129 -15.02 10.60 -2.24
CA ASP A 129 -14.13 11.27 -1.28
C ASP A 129 -12.71 11.53 -1.81
N THR A 130 -12.40 11.08 -3.04
CA THR A 130 -11.02 11.17 -3.55
C THR A 130 -10.66 12.59 -3.98
N ALA A 131 -11.57 13.35 -4.59
CA ALA A 131 -11.30 14.75 -4.97
C ALA A 131 -11.03 15.64 -3.76
N SER A 132 -11.88 15.55 -2.72
CA SER A 132 -11.69 16.35 -1.51
C SER A 132 -10.37 16.03 -0.82
N ALA A 133 -10.01 14.74 -0.73
CA ALA A 133 -8.73 14.33 -0.17
C ALA A 133 -7.53 14.82 -1.00
N LEU A 134 -7.62 14.77 -2.33
CA LEU A 134 -6.57 15.27 -3.23
C LEU A 134 -6.43 16.80 -3.16
N SER A 135 -7.52 17.55 -3.12
CA SER A 135 -7.48 19.01 -2.90
C SER A 135 -6.90 19.37 -1.53
N ALA A 136 -7.22 18.61 -0.48
CA ALA A 136 -6.68 18.85 0.86
C ALA A 136 -5.15 18.73 0.93
N VAL A 137 -4.54 17.96 0.02
CA VAL A 137 -3.08 17.82 -0.10
C VAL A 137 -2.49 18.64 -1.28
N GLY A 138 -3.28 19.53 -1.88
CA GLY A 138 -2.82 20.45 -2.94
C GLY A 138 -2.61 19.80 -4.32
N LEU A 139 -3.22 18.65 -4.59
CA LEU A 139 -3.15 17.96 -5.88
C LEU A 139 -4.31 18.30 -6.85
N LEU A 140 -5.31 19.05 -6.38
CA LEU A 140 -6.46 19.55 -7.14
C LEU A 140 -6.86 20.94 -6.69
#